data_AF-A0A9E3WKV6-F1
#
_entry.id   AF-A0A9E3WKV6-F1
#
_cell.length_a   1.000
_cell.length_b   1.000
_cell.length_c   1.000
_cell.angle_alpha   90.00
_cell.angle_beta   90.00
_cell.angle_gamma   90.00
#
_symmetry.space_group_name_H-M   'P 1'
#
loop_
_entity.id
_entity.type
_entity.pdbx_description
1 polymer ?
#
loop_
_entity_poly.entity_id
_entity_poly.type
_entity_poly.pdbx_seq_one_letter_code
_entity_poly.pdbx_strand_id
1 'polypeptide(L)'
;MHARELVEFAALLASNGSAIIGHTSRLSDSGLEQYWTASRCRHERWARSLKTFSYELQYVKPKDMASRWAEIRYVLEEILTTEVLTRVWGAVCCTYERRRSLDEASPIVRNVMAGHLEARNRALNLMVYGHGLRVEEAVILNRMRRRNERWNDMLLGHLPNSEEVAEFAFSPKRVREFADDTRESPHSETSWSLMLASLRIAYQGQAHLSSPNEDLNCRVAAGILTCLPSELFESSGTLKSLWLLRMQHAANDTQGMIEELLVLESPSVENATWATRSSGVPRTRGSF
;
A
#
# COMPACT_ATOMS: atom_id res chain seq x y z
N MET A 1 15.79 9.63 -3.90
CA MET A 1 14.91 9.19 -2.78
C MET A 1 15.55 8.02 -2.05
N HIS A 2 15.71 8.13 -0.74
CA HIS A 2 16.30 7.12 0.13
C HIS A 2 15.29 6.00 0.45
N ALA A 3 15.77 4.78 0.70
CA ALA A 3 14.92 3.62 1.02
C ALA A 3 13.96 3.85 2.21
N ARG A 4 14.37 4.67 3.20
CA ARG A 4 13.54 5.04 4.35
C ARG A 4 12.31 5.85 3.97
N GLU A 5 12.43 6.71 2.96
CA GLU A 5 11.34 7.53 2.45
C GLU A 5 10.29 6.64 1.78
N LEU A 6 10.72 5.50 1.21
CA LEU A 6 9.80 4.48 0.68
C LEU A 6 9.04 3.76 1.79
N VAL A 7 9.60 3.62 3.00
CA VAL A 7 8.87 3.07 4.15
C VAL A 7 7.83 4.06 4.69
N GLU A 8 8.19 5.35 4.76
CA GLU A 8 7.20 6.40 5.07
C GLU A 8 6.09 6.41 4.02
N PHE A 9 6.43 6.26 2.75
CA PHE A 9 5.44 6.15 1.68
C PHE A 9 4.57 4.89 1.83
N ALA A 10 5.15 3.75 2.22
CA ALA A 10 4.38 2.55 2.54
C ALA A 10 3.39 2.79 3.69
N ALA A 11 3.80 3.55 4.72
CA ALA A 11 2.90 3.91 5.81
C ALA A 11 1.72 4.78 5.32
N LEU A 12 1.98 5.74 4.42
CA LEU A 12 0.92 6.54 3.80
C LEU A 12 -0.05 5.69 2.98
N LEU A 13 0.46 4.72 2.21
CA LEU A 13 -0.39 3.78 1.45
C LEU A 13 -1.24 2.92 2.38
N ALA A 14 -0.66 2.43 3.48
CA ALA A 14 -1.38 1.63 4.47
C ALA A 14 -2.50 2.43 5.14
N SER A 15 -2.23 3.68 5.56
CA SER A 15 -3.26 4.52 6.18
C SER A 15 -4.38 4.85 5.20
N ASN A 16 -4.04 5.18 3.95
CA ASN A 16 -5.03 5.47 2.91
C ASN A 16 -5.58 4.21 2.22
N GLY A 17 -5.21 3.01 2.68
CA GLY A 17 -5.52 1.75 2.02
C GLY A 17 -7.02 1.57 1.82
N SER A 18 -7.85 1.88 2.82
CA SER A 18 -9.31 1.79 2.70
C SER A 18 -9.88 2.70 1.61
N ALA A 19 -9.37 3.93 1.48
CA ALA A 19 -9.81 4.86 0.43
C ALA A 19 -9.37 4.38 -0.95
N ILE A 20 -8.12 3.93 -1.10
CA ILE A 20 -7.59 3.38 -2.35
C ILE A 20 -8.38 2.13 -2.77
N ILE A 21 -8.56 1.19 -1.85
CA ILE A 21 -9.27 -0.08 -2.08
C ILE A 21 -10.75 0.16 -2.35
N GLY A 22 -11.36 1.20 -1.76
CA GLY A 22 -12.77 1.56 -1.95
C GLY A 22 -13.05 2.38 -3.22
N HIS A 23 -12.03 3.02 -3.82
CA HIS A 23 -12.24 3.94 -4.94
C HIS A 23 -12.75 3.27 -6.22
N THR A 24 -13.71 3.86 -6.93
CA THR A 24 -14.35 3.22 -8.10
C THR A 24 -13.47 3.20 -9.36
N SER A 25 -12.63 4.22 -9.55
CA SER A 25 -11.73 4.29 -10.71
C SER A 25 -10.72 3.14 -10.76
N ARG A 26 -10.38 2.71 -11.99
CA ARG A 26 -9.29 1.77 -12.27
C ARG A 26 -7.93 2.38 -11.92
N LEU A 27 -6.98 1.52 -11.55
CA LEU A 27 -5.58 1.91 -11.45
C LEU A 27 -5.04 2.25 -12.85
N SER A 28 -4.13 3.22 -12.93
CA SER A 28 -3.53 3.62 -14.21
C SER A 28 -2.57 2.56 -14.74
N ASP A 29 -2.83 2.06 -15.96
CA ASP A 29 -1.94 1.13 -16.67
C ASP A 29 -0.53 1.71 -16.84
N SER A 30 -0.44 2.98 -17.21
CA SER A 30 0.85 3.68 -17.35
C SER A 30 1.62 3.77 -16.03
N GLY A 31 0.91 3.93 -14.90
CA GLY A 31 1.50 3.90 -13.57
C GLY A 31 2.03 2.51 -13.21
N LEU A 32 1.26 1.46 -13.51
CA LEU A 32 1.64 0.06 -13.27
C LEU A 32 2.86 -0.32 -14.12
N GLU A 33 2.89 0.08 -15.40
CA GLU A 33 4.03 -0.13 -16.30
C GLU A 33 5.29 0.59 -15.79
N GLN A 34 5.16 1.83 -15.33
CA GLN A 34 6.26 2.60 -14.76
C GLN A 34 6.78 1.96 -13.47
N TYR A 35 5.88 1.55 -12.57
CA TYR A 35 6.22 0.85 -11.34
C TYR A 35 6.97 -0.45 -11.63
N TRP A 36 6.46 -1.26 -12.54
CA TRP A 36 7.07 -2.54 -12.93
C TRP A 36 8.46 -2.33 -13.54
N THR A 37 8.56 -1.43 -14.52
CA THR A 37 9.83 -1.14 -15.22
C THR A 37 10.89 -0.65 -14.25
N ALA A 38 10.56 0.30 -13.36
CA ALA A 38 11.50 0.83 -12.38
C ALA A 38 11.93 -0.25 -11.37
N SER A 39 10.99 -1.09 -10.92
CA SER A 39 11.29 -2.20 -10.01
C SER A 39 12.21 -3.24 -10.65
N ARG A 40 11.95 -3.61 -11.92
CA ARG A 40 12.81 -4.54 -12.67
C ARG A 40 14.23 -4.02 -12.85
N CYS A 41 14.37 -2.75 -13.25
CA CYS A 41 15.68 -2.10 -13.35
C CYS A 41 16.43 -2.15 -12.01
N ARG A 42 15.72 -1.97 -10.90
CA ARG A 42 16.30 -1.98 -9.55
C ARG A 42 16.76 -3.38 -9.17
N HIS A 43 15.94 -4.40 -9.43
CA HIS A 43 16.31 -5.80 -9.22
C HIS A 43 17.55 -6.19 -10.02
N GLU A 44 17.66 -5.75 -11.28
CA GLU A 44 18.84 -6.01 -12.13
C GLU A 44 20.10 -5.32 -11.61
N ARG A 45 19.99 -4.09 -11.08
CA ARG A 45 21.12 -3.39 -10.44
C ARG A 45 21.54 -4.11 -9.17
N TRP A 46 20.60 -4.51 -8.30
CA TRP A 46 20.90 -5.32 -7.12
C TRP A 46 21.57 -6.65 -7.49
N ALA A 47 21.04 -7.36 -8.48
CA ALA A 47 21.60 -8.64 -8.92
C ALA A 47 23.06 -8.49 -9.39
N ARG A 48 23.36 -7.43 -10.15
CA ARG A 48 24.73 -7.09 -10.56
C ARG A 48 25.61 -6.76 -9.37
N SER A 49 25.18 -5.87 -8.47
CA SER A 49 25.96 -5.48 -7.28
C SER A 49 26.26 -6.68 -6.38
N LEU A 50 25.25 -7.51 -6.07
CA LEU A 50 25.43 -8.71 -5.24
C LEU A 50 26.36 -9.73 -5.91
N LYS A 51 26.25 -9.92 -7.23
CA LYS A 51 27.12 -10.82 -7.99
C LYS A 51 28.57 -10.33 -7.99
N THR A 52 28.81 -9.07 -8.36
CA THR A 52 30.15 -8.46 -8.34
C THR A 52 30.78 -8.61 -6.97
N PHE A 53 30.02 -8.29 -5.92
CA PHE A 53 30.52 -8.37 -4.56
C PHE A 53 30.85 -9.81 -4.13
N SER A 54 30.00 -10.78 -4.46
CA SER A 54 30.27 -12.20 -4.15
C SER A 54 31.56 -12.72 -4.80
N TYR A 55 31.94 -12.18 -5.96
CA TYR A 55 33.18 -12.50 -6.65
C TYR A 55 34.37 -11.74 -6.04
N GLU A 56 34.24 -10.43 -5.83
CA GLU A 56 35.31 -9.59 -5.29
C GLU A 56 35.75 -10.02 -3.90
N LEU A 57 34.82 -10.44 -3.03
CA LEU A 57 35.13 -10.93 -1.68
C LEU A 57 36.17 -12.06 -1.65
N GLN A 58 36.29 -12.84 -2.73
CA GLN A 58 37.26 -13.93 -2.82
C GLN A 58 38.70 -13.44 -3.00
N TYR A 59 38.88 -12.22 -3.53
CA TYR A 59 40.18 -11.68 -3.93
C TYR A 59 40.53 -10.35 -3.25
N VAL A 60 39.61 -9.76 -2.49
CA VAL A 60 39.81 -8.49 -1.77
C VAL A 60 40.88 -8.66 -0.70
N LYS A 61 41.86 -7.75 -0.70
CA LYS A 61 42.91 -7.70 0.33
C LYS A 61 42.27 -7.37 1.69
N PRO A 62 42.75 -7.95 2.81
CA PRO A 62 42.18 -7.73 4.14
C PRO A 62 42.02 -6.25 4.53
N LYS A 63 42.95 -5.39 4.08
CA LYS A 63 42.93 -3.94 4.34
C LYS A 63 41.76 -3.19 3.67
N ASP A 64 41.25 -3.70 2.54
CA ASP A 64 40.21 -3.06 1.74
C ASP A 64 38.81 -3.65 2.05
N MET A 65 38.78 -4.77 2.79
CA MET A 65 37.57 -5.56 3.11
C MET A 65 36.50 -4.73 3.83
N ALA A 66 36.90 -3.93 4.82
CA ALA A 66 35.94 -3.14 5.61
C ALA A 66 35.23 -2.06 4.76
N SER A 67 35.96 -1.40 3.85
CA SER A 67 35.38 -0.39 2.96
C SER A 67 34.41 -1.03 1.96
N ARG A 68 34.78 -2.17 1.39
CA ARG A 68 33.92 -2.91 0.47
C ARG A 68 32.67 -3.44 1.16
N TRP A 69 32.81 -3.90 2.40
CA TRP A 69 31.66 -4.34 3.16
C TRP A 69 30.71 -3.18 3.52
N ALA A 70 31.23 -1.97 3.77
CA ALA A 70 30.38 -0.80 3.96
C ALA A 70 29.55 -0.47 2.70
N GLU A 71 30.12 -0.60 1.50
CA GLU A 71 29.40 -0.37 0.24
C GLU A 71 28.28 -1.40 0.02
N ILE A 72 28.55 -2.69 0.22
CA ILE A 72 27.52 -3.72 0.04
C ILE A 72 26.42 -3.60 1.09
N ARG A 73 26.78 -3.18 2.30
CA ARG A 73 25.83 -2.99 3.40
C ARG A 73 24.71 -2.05 2.98
N TYR A 74 24.99 -0.98 2.25
CA TYR A 74 23.95 -0.07 1.76
C TYR A 74 22.98 -0.74 0.79
N VAL A 75 23.48 -1.64 -0.07
CA VAL A 75 22.63 -2.42 -0.98
C VAL A 75 21.77 -3.40 -0.19
N LEU A 76 22.33 -4.08 0.82
CA LEU A 76 21.58 -4.98 1.70
C LEU A 76 20.49 -4.24 2.48
N GLU A 77 20.82 -3.07 3.04
CA GLU A 77 19.88 -2.21 3.74
C GLU A 77 18.77 -1.71 2.80
N GLU A 78 19.08 -1.33 1.56
CA GLU A 78 18.08 -0.91 0.58
C GLU A 78 17.12 -2.05 0.22
N ILE A 79 17.63 -3.26 -0.07
CA ILE A 79 16.80 -4.44 -0.35
C ILE A 79 15.85 -4.70 0.82
N LEU A 80 16.39 -4.87 2.03
CA LEU A 80 15.59 -5.21 3.20
C LEU A 80 14.58 -4.11 3.57
N THR A 81 14.90 -2.84 3.36
CA THR A 81 14.01 -1.70 3.67
C THR A 81 12.87 -1.59 2.67
N THR A 82 13.18 -1.68 1.38
CA THR A 82 12.19 -1.48 0.32
C THR A 82 11.24 -2.65 0.13
N GLU A 83 11.50 -3.79 0.79
CA GLU A 83 10.57 -4.91 0.91
C GLU A 83 9.23 -4.47 1.53
N VAL A 84 9.27 -3.56 2.52
CA VAL A 84 8.07 -3.06 3.21
C VAL A 84 7.11 -2.41 2.22
N LEU A 85 7.60 -1.47 1.40
CA LEU A 85 6.77 -0.85 0.36
C LEU A 85 6.25 -1.86 -0.66
N THR A 86 7.12 -2.79 -1.08
CA THR A 86 6.77 -3.80 -2.08
C THR A 86 5.62 -4.69 -1.61
N ARG A 87 5.65 -5.10 -0.33
CA ARG A 87 4.60 -5.90 0.32
C ARG A 87 3.32 -5.11 0.53
N VAL A 88 3.40 -3.90 1.09
CA VAL A 88 2.23 -3.06 1.33
C VAL A 88 1.52 -2.71 0.02
N TRP A 89 2.27 -2.30 -1.01
CA TRP A 89 1.67 -1.99 -2.30
C TRP A 89 1.05 -3.21 -2.98
N GLY A 90 1.75 -4.36 -2.94
CA GLY A 90 1.19 -5.62 -3.45
C GLY A 90 -0.12 -6.01 -2.76
N ALA A 91 -0.18 -5.84 -1.43
CA ALA A 91 -1.39 -6.07 -0.64
C ALA A 91 -2.53 -5.13 -1.04
N VAL A 92 -2.24 -3.83 -1.22
CA VAL A 92 -3.22 -2.83 -1.67
C VAL A 92 -3.78 -3.20 -3.05
N CYS A 93 -2.92 -3.48 -4.04
CA CYS A 93 -3.37 -3.85 -5.39
C CYS A 93 -4.20 -5.13 -5.40
N CYS A 94 -3.71 -6.21 -4.78
CA CYS A 94 -4.42 -7.48 -4.78
C CYS A 94 -5.75 -7.40 -4.02
N THR A 95 -5.83 -6.64 -2.93
CA THR A 95 -7.10 -6.43 -2.21
C THR A 95 -8.07 -5.57 -3.01
N TYR A 96 -7.56 -4.51 -3.67
CA TYR A 96 -8.33 -3.67 -4.58
C TYR A 96 -8.97 -4.50 -5.72
N GLU A 97 -8.19 -5.38 -6.35
CA GLU A 97 -8.66 -6.18 -7.48
C GLU A 97 -9.59 -7.30 -7.07
N ARG A 98 -9.29 -7.99 -5.96
CA ARG A 98 -10.13 -9.08 -5.46
C ARG A 98 -11.56 -8.61 -5.19
N ARG A 99 -11.72 -7.42 -4.59
CA ARG A 99 -13.05 -6.81 -4.35
C ARG A 99 -13.81 -6.50 -5.64
N ARG A 100 -13.12 -6.36 -6.77
CA ARG A 100 -13.69 -6.03 -8.08
C ARG A 100 -13.69 -7.21 -9.05
N SER A 101 -13.18 -8.38 -8.64
CA SER A 101 -12.94 -9.52 -9.52
C SER A 101 -12.11 -9.16 -10.76
N LEU A 102 -11.06 -8.36 -10.57
CA LEU A 102 -10.08 -7.98 -11.59
C LEU A 102 -8.79 -8.82 -11.44
N ASP A 103 -7.93 -8.81 -12.47
CA ASP A 103 -6.64 -9.53 -12.50
C ASP A 103 -5.57 -8.81 -13.36
N GLU A 104 -5.56 -7.47 -13.36
CA GLU A 104 -4.68 -6.65 -14.19
C GLU A 104 -3.37 -6.29 -13.44
N ALA A 105 -3.48 -5.74 -12.23
CA ALA A 105 -2.37 -5.32 -11.37
C ALA A 105 -1.74 -6.48 -10.57
N SER A 106 -2.53 -7.47 -10.16
CA SER A 106 -2.12 -8.62 -9.36
C SER A 106 -0.92 -9.39 -9.95
N PRO A 107 -0.91 -9.80 -11.23
CA PRO A 107 0.25 -10.46 -11.82
C PRO A 107 1.50 -9.58 -11.81
N ILE A 108 1.33 -8.26 -11.98
CA ILE A 108 2.45 -7.29 -11.99
C ILE A 108 3.08 -7.18 -10.61
N VAL A 109 2.27 -6.93 -9.56
CA VAL A 109 2.81 -6.77 -8.19
C VAL A 109 3.39 -8.06 -7.65
N ARG A 110 2.83 -9.23 -8.01
CA ARG A 110 3.39 -10.54 -7.67
C ARG A 110 4.72 -10.80 -8.38
N ASN A 111 4.85 -10.39 -9.64
CA ASN A 111 6.12 -10.48 -10.37
C ASN A 111 7.21 -9.59 -9.71
N VAL A 112 6.86 -8.36 -9.36
CA VAL A 112 7.78 -7.45 -8.64
C VAL A 112 8.16 -8.04 -7.28
N MET A 113 7.19 -8.57 -6.54
CA MET A 113 7.45 -9.25 -5.27
C MET A 113 8.41 -10.43 -5.44
N ALA A 114 8.21 -11.29 -6.44
CA ALA A 114 9.08 -12.43 -6.68
C ALA A 114 10.53 -12.00 -6.93
N GLY A 115 10.76 -10.96 -7.75
CA GLY A 115 12.09 -10.40 -7.98
C GLY A 115 12.71 -9.79 -6.71
N HIS A 116 11.89 -9.18 -5.86
CA HIS A 116 12.34 -8.66 -4.58
C HIS A 116 12.76 -9.80 -3.62
N LEU A 117 11.95 -10.86 -3.51
CA LEU A 117 12.24 -12.02 -2.68
C LEU A 117 13.52 -12.75 -3.13
N GLU A 118 13.79 -12.79 -4.42
CA GLU A 118 15.06 -13.30 -4.94
C GLU A 118 16.26 -12.47 -4.46
N ALA A 119 16.18 -11.13 -4.58
CA ALA A 119 17.22 -10.23 -4.11
C ALA A 119 17.42 -10.35 -2.58
N ARG A 120 16.35 -10.44 -1.81
CA ARG A 120 16.36 -10.70 -0.37
C ARG A 120 17.08 -12.00 -0.04
N ASN A 121 16.73 -13.10 -0.72
CA ASN A 121 17.36 -14.40 -0.46
C ASN A 121 18.87 -14.37 -0.73
N ARG A 122 19.30 -13.70 -1.81
CA ARG A 122 20.73 -13.49 -2.10
C ARG A 122 21.41 -12.62 -1.03
N ALA A 123 20.75 -11.55 -0.59
CA ALA A 123 21.23 -10.68 0.48
C ALA A 123 21.42 -11.44 1.81
N LEU A 124 20.45 -12.27 2.19
CA LEU A 124 20.53 -13.10 3.40
C LEU A 124 21.63 -14.16 3.29
N ASN A 125 21.79 -14.80 2.13
CA ASN A 125 22.89 -15.73 1.91
C ASN A 125 24.25 -15.05 2.05
N LEU A 126 24.39 -13.82 1.56
CA LEU A 126 25.62 -13.04 1.75
C LEU A 126 25.85 -12.67 3.21
N MET A 127 24.79 -12.36 3.98
CA MET A 127 24.91 -12.10 5.41
C MET A 127 25.32 -13.32 6.24
N VAL A 128 25.06 -14.54 5.76
CA VAL A 128 25.37 -15.77 6.49
C VAL A 128 26.71 -16.38 6.04
N TYR A 129 26.94 -16.42 4.73
CA TYR A 129 28.07 -17.12 4.12
C TYR A 129 29.12 -16.16 3.53
N GLY A 130 28.86 -14.86 3.52
CA GLY A 130 29.79 -13.86 2.99
C GLY A 130 31.05 -13.76 3.84
N HIS A 131 32.20 -13.85 3.19
CA HIS A 131 33.49 -13.63 3.85
C HIS A 131 33.65 -12.15 4.20
N GLY A 132 34.27 -11.85 5.34
CA GLY A 132 34.62 -10.47 5.74
C GLY A 132 33.53 -9.66 6.46
N LEU A 133 32.31 -10.18 6.59
CA LEU A 133 31.27 -9.56 7.41
C LEU A 133 31.59 -9.72 8.90
N ARG A 134 31.67 -8.60 9.62
CA ARG A 134 31.87 -8.63 11.08
C ARG A 134 30.58 -9.04 11.79
N VAL A 135 30.73 -9.69 12.95
CA VAL A 135 29.58 -10.16 13.75
C VAL A 135 28.68 -9.00 14.14
N GLU A 136 29.25 -7.85 14.51
CA GLU A 136 28.53 -6.65 14.92
C GLU A 136 27.64 -6.12 13.78
N GLU A 137 28.17 -6.11 12.56
CA GLU A 137 27.46 -5.67 11.35
C GLU A 137 26.31 -6.63 11.00
N ALA A 138 26.55 -7.93 11.17
CA ALA A 138 25.53 -8.96 10.95
C ALA A 138 24.36 -8.80 11.94
N VAL A 139 24.68 -8.49 13.20
CA VAL A 139 23.68 -8.20 14.24
C VAL A 139 22.88 -6.95 13.90
N ILE A 140 23.53 -5.88 13.43
CA ILE A 140 22.84 -4.63 13.02
C ILE A 140 21.87 -4.90 11.86
N LEU A 141 22.33 -5.58 10.80
CA LEU A 141 21.50 -5.94 9.65
C LEU A 141 20.34 -6.85 10.03
N ASN A 142 20.56 -7.83 10.92
CA ASN A 142 19.49 -8.72 11.38
C ASN A 142 18.46 -8.00 12.26
N ARG A 143 18.88 -7.04 13.11
CA ARG A 143 17.95 -6.18 13.86
C ARG A 143 17.10 -5.34 12.92
N MET A 144 17.74 -4.76 11.91
CA MET A 144 17.09 -3.96 10.88
C MET A 144 16.07 -4.78 10.08
N ARG A 145 16.44 -5.99 9.63
CA ARG A 145 15.52 -6.96 9.00
C ARG A 145 14.29 -7.22 9.87
N ARG A 146 14.48 -7.66 11.13
CA ARG A 146 13.37 -8.00 12.04
C ARG A 146 12.44 -6.81 12.30
N ARG A 147 13.02 -5.61 12.37
CA ARG A 147 12.24 -4.36 12.51
C ARG A 147 11.39 -4.11 11.26
N ASN A 148 11.97 -4.25 10.06
CA ASN A 148 11.21 -4.11 8.81
C ASN A 148 10.08 -5.15 8.71
N GLU A 149 10.35 -6.39 9.11
CA GLU A 149 9.34 -7.46 9.16
C GLU A 149 8.17 -7.11 10.09
N ARG A 150 8.46 -6.58 11.27
CA ARG A 150 7.43 -6.11 12.22
C ARG A 150 6.64 -4.92 11.69
N TRP A 151 7.31 -3.90 11.17
CA TRP A 151 6.63 -2.74 10.59
C TRP A 151 5.77 -3.13 9.41
N ASN A 152 6.24 -4.02 8.53
CA ASN A 152 5.44 -4.57 7.46
C ASN A 152 4.15 -5.20 7.98
N ASP A 153 4.25 -6.15 8.92
CA ASP A 153 3.06 -6.82 9.45
C ASP A 153 2.09 -5.83 10.11
N MET A 154 2.60 -4.80 10.77
CA MET A 154 1.77 -3.76 11.38
C MET A 154 1.08 -2.87 10.36
N LEU A 155 1.79 -2.46 9.31
CA LEU A 155 1.21 -1.68 8.21
C LEU A 155 0.14 -2.48 7.46
N LEU A 156 0.37 -3.77 7.23
CA LEU A 156 -0.64 -4.65 6.66
C LEU A 156 -1.87 -4.80 7.57
N GLY A 157 -1.68 -4.80 8.89
CA GLY A 157 -2.80 -4.82 9.86
C GLY A 157 -3.70 -3.58 9.80
N HIS A 158 -3.22 -2.48 9.21
CA HIS A 158 -4.02 -1.27 8.98
C HIS A 158 -4.84 -1.31 7.69
N LEU A 159 -4.57 -2.26 6.79
CA LEU A 159 -5.38 -2.45 5.60
C LEU A 159 -6.71 -3.12 5.97
N PRO A 160 -7.80 -2.82 5.24
CA PRO A 160 -9.07 -3.49 5.46
C PRO A 160 -8.95 -4.98 5.12
N ASN A 161 -9.63 -5.83 5.90
CA ASN A 161 -9.64 -7.30 5.75
C ASN A 161 -8.26 -7.96 5.88
N SER A 162 -7.72 -8.06 7.10
CA SER A 162 -6.39 -8.62 7.38
C SER A 162 -6.17 -10.07 6.92
N GLU A 163 -7.23 -10.85 6.71
CA GLU A 163 -7.15 -12.22 6.16
C GLU A 163 -6.72 -12.24 4.69
N GLU A 164 -7.05 -11.19 3.94
CA GLU A 164 -6.81 -11.08 2.51
C GLU A 164 -5.37 -10.71 2.13
N VAL A 165 -4.60 -10.22 3.10
CA VAL A 165 -3.23 -9.73 2.93
C VAL A 165 -2.17 -10.71 3.44
N ALA A 166 -2.58 -11.90 3.87
CA ALA A 166 -1.71 -12.91 4.49
C ALA A 166 -0.50 -13.30 3.62
N GLU A 167 -0.65 -13.31 2.30
CA GLU A 167 0.44 -13.58 1.35
C GLU A 167 1.59 -12.56 1.46
N PHE A 168 1.27 -11.31 1.79
CA PHE A 168 2.24 -10.23 1.89
C PHE A 168 2.84 -10.10 3.29
N ALA A 169 2.33 -10.86 4.27
CA ALA A 169 2.80 -10.85 5.63
C ALA A 169 4.12 -11.64 5.81
N PHE A 170 4.93 -11.24 6.78
CA PHE A 170 5.95 -12.13 7.35
C PHE A 170 5.36 -13.04 8.41
N SER A 171 4.40 -12.52 9.18
CA SER A 171 3.61 -13.31 10.13
C SER A 171 2.12 -12.96 10.01
N PRO A 172 1.31 -13.79 9.32
CA PRO A 172 -0.14 -13.57 9.22
C PRO A 172 -0.82 -13.48 10.60
N LYS A 173 -0.29 -14.19 11.61
CA LYS A 173 -0.77 -14.07 12.98
C LYS A 173 -0.57 -12.65 13.53
N ARG A 174 0.62 -12.07 13.32
CA ARG A 174 0.95 -10.73 13.81
C ARG A 174 0.15 -9.65 13.11
N VAL A 175 -0.13 -9.82 11.81
CA VAL A 175 -1.03 -8.93 11.05
C VAL A 175 -2.42 -8.90 11.68
N ARG A 176 -2.97 -10.07 12.05
CA ARG A 176 -4.26 -10.15 12.74
C ARG A 176 -4.23 -9.48 14.11
N GLU A 177 -3.22 -9.77 14.93
CA GLU A 177 -3.02 -9.12 16.23
C GLU A 177 -3.02 -7.58 16.09
N PHE A 178 -2.29 -7.02 15.11
CA PHE A 178 -2.30 -5.58 14.86
C PHE A 178 -3.63 -5.05 14.30
N ALA A 179 -4.34 -5.83 13.48
CA ALA A 179 -5.65 -5.45 12.98
C ALA A 179 -6.71 -5.42 14.10
N ASP A 180 -6.59 -6.29 15.10
CA ASP A 180 -7.43 -6.29 16.30
C ASP A 180 -7.15 -5.04 17.14
N ASP A 181 -5.87 -4.76 17.44
CA ASP A 181 -5.43 -3.57 18.19
C ASP A 181 -5.94 -2.27 17.54
N THR A 182 -5.85 -2.15 16.21
CA THR A 182 -6.31 -0.97 15.48
C THR A 182 -7.82 -0.80 15.52
N ARG A 183 -8.60 -1.91 15.52
CA ARG A 183 -10.07 -1.87 15.62
C ARG A 183 -10.55 -1.51 17.02
N GLU A 184 -9.82 -1.93 18.05
CA GLU A 184 -10.17 -1.66 19.45
C GLU A 184 -9.75 -0.26 19.92
N SER A 185 -8.90 0.45 19.17
CA SER A 185 -8.40 1.78 19.56
C SER A 185 -9.46 2.88 19.41
N PRO A 186 -9.90 3.54 20.50
CA PRO A 186 -10.88 4.63 20.45
C PRO A 186 -10.34 5.94 19.86
N HIS A 187 -9.01 6.07 19.73
CA HIS A 187 -8.33 7.25 19.22
C HIS A 187 -7.39 6.89 18.05
N SER A 188 -7.99 6.38 16.97
CA SER A 188 -7.24 5.87 15.81
C SER A 188 -6.30 6.91 15.18
N GLU A 189 -6.68 8.19 15.11
CA GLU A 189 -5.86 9.24 14.46
C GLU A 189 -4.64 9.64 15.30
N THR A 190 -4.79 9.80 16.61
CA THR A 190 -3.67 10.09 17.52
C THR A 190 -2.72 8.89 17.59
N SER A 191 -3.26 7.67 17.66
CA SER A 191 -2.48 6.44 17.66
C SER A 191 -1.66 6.30 16.37
N TRP A 192 -2.27 6.61 15.22
CA TRP A 192 -1.59 6.61 13.92
C TRP A 192 -0.50 7.69 13.84
N SER A 193 -0.76 8.90 14.33
CA SER A 193 0.22 9.98 14.33
C SER A 193 1.46 9.66 15.17
N LEU A 194 1.24 9.11 16.37
CA LEU A 194 2.31 8.60 17.24
C LEU A 194 3.08 7.44 16.60
N MET A 195 2.36 6.55 15.92
CA MET A 195 2.97 5.44 15.19
C MET A 195 3.84 5.93 14.03
N LEU A 196 3.38 6.90 13.23
CA LEU A 196 4.17 7.49 12.15
C LEU A 196 5.41 8.24 12.68
N ALA A 197 5.27 8.94 13.81
CA ALA A 197 6.43 9.54 14.50
C ALA A 197 7.43 8.45 14.96
N SER A 198 6.93 7.35 15.51
CA SER A 198 7.74 6.21 15.95
C SER A 198 8.43 5.52 14.77
N LEU A 199 7.75 5.40 13.62
CA LEU A 199 8.32 4.90 12.36
C LEU A 199 9.49 5.79 11.95
N ARG A 200 9.28 7.11 11.85
CA ARG A 200 10.32 8.06 11.46
C ARG A 200 11.53 7.95 12.37
N ILE A 201 11.34 7.94 13.69
CA ILE A 201 12.42 7.76 14.66
C ILE A 201 13.13 6.42 14.43
N ALA A 202 12.38 5.34 14.19
CA ALA A 202 12.93 4.02 13.94
C ALA A 202 13.81 3.95 12.70
N TYR A 203 13.60 4.80 11.69
CA TYR A 203 14.39 4.86 10.45
C TYR A 203 15.36 6.06 10.37
N GLN A 204 15.35 6.98 11.34
CA GLN A 204 16.27 8.13 11.42
C GLN A 204 17.70 7.72 11.78
N GLY A 205 17.87 6.78 12.71
CA GLY A 205 19.18 6.41 13.29
C GLY A 205 20.14 5.64 12.38
N GLN A 206 19.83 5.48 11.09
CA GLN A 206 20.64 4.71 10.12
C GLN A 206 20.94 5.51 8.84
N ALA A 207 20.82 6.83 8.89
CA ALA A 207 21.05 7.70 7.74
C ALA A 207 22.54 7.72 7.34
N HIS A 208 22.95 6.77 6.51
CA HIS A 208 24.08 6.99 5.64
C HIS A 208 23.66 7.93 4.50
N LEU A 209 24.58 8.79 4.06
CA LEU A 209 24.29 9.88 3.12
C LEU A 209 23.93 9.41 1.70
N SER A 210 24.12 8.13 1.36
CA SER A 210 23.97 7.62 -0.01
C SER A 210 22.99 6.45 -0.08
N SER A 211 21.97 6.58 -0.95
CA SER A 211 21.08 5.48 -1.33
C SER A 211 21.58 4.89 -2.65
N PRO A 212 21.91 3.58 -2.73
CA PRO A 212 22.50 2.98 -3.93
C PRO A 212 21.70 3.18 -5.22
N ASN A 213 20.36 3.24 -5.13
CA ASN A 213 19.47 3.39 -6.28
C ASN A 213 18.44 4.51 -6.07
N GLU A 214 18.91 5.70 -5.70
CA GLU A 214 18.02 6.83 -5.39
C GLU A 214 17.04 7.20 -6.52
N ASP A 215 17.49 7.07 -7.77
CA ASP A 215 16.74 7.36 -8.99
C ASP A 215 15.62 6.35 -9.21
N LEU A 216 15.92 5.06 -9.01
CA LEU A 216 14.93 4.00 -9.15
C LEU A 216 13.95 3.99 -7.98
N ASN A 217 14.40 4.34 -6.77
CA ASN A 217 13.50 4.54 -5.63
C ASN A 217 12.49 5.66 -5.92
N CYS A 218 12.96 6.81 -6.46
CA CYS A 218 12.07 7.88 -6.93
C CYS A 218 11.08 7.38 -7.98
N ARG A 219 11.54 6.65 -9.01
CA ARG A 219 10.70 6.18 -10.11
C ARG A 219 9.67 5.12 -9.68
N VAL A 220 10.02 4.25 -8.74
CA VAL A 220 9.08 3.29 -8.14
C VAL A 220 7.98 4.04 -7.39
N ALA A 221 8.34 5.01 -6.55
CA ALA A 221 7.35 5.82 -5.83
C ALA A 221 6.45 6.61 -6.79
N ALA A 222 7.04 7.24 -7.81
CA ALA A 222 6.31 7.97 -8.84
C ALA A 222 5.33 7.05 -9.60
N GLY A 223 5.76 5.86 -10.03
CA GLY A 223 4.88 4.91 -10.70
C GLY A 223 3.69 4.49 -9.83
N ILE A 224 3.90 4.25 -8.53
CA ILE A 224 2.80 3.97 -7.60
C ILE A 224 1.85 5.18 -7.49
N LEU A 225 2.39 6.40 -7.34
CA LEU A 225 1.54 7.61 -7.28
C LEU A 225 0.73 7.81 -8.55
N THR A 226 1.30 7.53 -9.73
CA THR A 226 0.60 7.59 -11.02
C THR A 226 -0.51 6.53 -11.13
N CYS A 227 -0.43 5.43 -10.38
CA CYS A 227 -1.52 4.46 -10.32
C CYS A 227 -2.77 5.00 -9.60
N LEU A 228 -2.59 5.96 -8.69
CA LEU A 228 -3.65 6.43 -7.81
C LEU A 228 -4.55 7.46 -8.52
N PRO A 229 -5.88 7.38 -8.34
CA PRO A 229 -6.82 8.36 -8.87
C PRO A 229 -6.51 9.78 -8.37
N SER A 230 -6.66 10.79 -9.24
CA SER A 230 -6.47 12.20 -8.90
C SER A 230 -7.35 12.65 -7.73
N GLU A 231 -8.49 12.00 -7.54
CA GLU A 231 -9.47 12.31 -6.50
C GLU A 231 -8.96 11.99 -5.09
N LEU A 232 -7.91 11.18 -4.97
CA LEU A 232 -7.24 10.91 -3.70
C LEU A 232 -6.28 12.03 -3.30
N PHE A 233 -6.03 13.00 -4.20
CA PHE A 233 -5.16 14.14 -3.95
C PHE A 233 -5.96 15.43 -3.73
N GLU A 234 -5.42 16.30 -2.89
CA GLU A 234 -5.84 17.69 -2.72
C GLU A 234 -5.34 18.53 -3.90
N SER A 235 -5.86 19.74 -4.05
CA SER A 235 -5.43 20.67 -5.11
C SER A 235 -3.93 21.03 -5.05
N SER A 236 -3.29 20.84 -3.90
CA SER A 236 -1.84 20.96 -3.68
C SER A 236 -1.03 19.73 -4.12
N GLY A 237 -1.66 18.65 -4.59
CA GLY A 237 -1.00 17.39 -4.94
C GLY A 237 -0.62 16.50 -3.74
N THR A 238 -1.04 16.88 -2.53
CA THR A 238 -0.92 16.07 -1.32
C THR A 238 -2.03 15.02 -1.28
N LEU A 239 -1.76 13.81 -0.81
CA LEU A 239 -2.84 12.85 -0.54
C LEU A 239 -3.80 13.48 0.48
N LYS A 240 -5.10 13.43 0.19
CA LYS A 240 -6.15 13.92 1.10
C LYS A 240 -5.97 13.29 2.47
N SER A 241 -6.05 14.10 3.53
CA SER A 241 -6.02 13.56 4.88
C SER A 241 -7.13 12.52 5.07
N LEU A 242 -6.85 11.47 5.85
CA LEU A 242 -7.82 10.42 6.15
C LEU A 242 -9.13 10.97 6.74
N TRP A 243 -9.06 12.06 7.51
CA TRP A 243 -10.23 12.76 8.03
C TRP A 243 -11.09 13.34 6.90
N LEU A 244 -10.46 13.98 5.91
CA LEU A 244 -11.16 14.54 4.75
C LEU A 244 -11.79 13.46 3.87
N LEU A 245 -11.08 12.34 3.67
CA LEU A 245 -11.61 11.17 2.96
C LEU A 245 -12.77 10.54 3.73
N ARG A 246 -12.67 10.40 5.06
CA ARG A 246 -13.76 9.89 5.91
C ARG A 246 -14.97 10.82 5.96
N MET A 247 -14.76 12.14 6.02
CA MET A 247 -15.85 13.12 5.94
C MET A 247 -16.52 13.10 4.55
N GLN A 248 -15.75 12.97 3.47
CA GLN A 248 -16.31 12.81 2.12
C GLN A 248 -17.09 11.50 1.99
N HIS A 249 -16.58 10.39 2.52
CA HIS A 249 -17.31 9.13 2.52
C HIS A 249 -18.58 9.18 3.39
N ALA A 250 -18.52 9.71 4.61
CA ALA A 250 -19.69 9.89 5.46
C ALA A 250 -20.73 10.82 4.83
N ALA A 251 -20.29 11.88 4.16
CA ALA A 251 -21.17 12.78 3.41
C ALA A 251 -21.80 12.06 2.21
N ASN A 252 -21.04 11.28 1.45
CA ASN A 252 -21.55 10.49 0.32
C ASN A 252 -22.52 9.38 0.77
N ASP A 253 -22.24 8.70 1.88
CA ASP A 253 -23.12 7.69 2.46
C ASP A 253 -24.42 8.34 2.96
N THR A 254 -24.32 9.50 3.61
CA THR A 254 -25.50 10.28 4.04
C THR A 254 -26.31 10.78 2.84
N GLN A 255 -25.64 11.23 1.78
CA GLN A 255 -26.27 11.65 0.53
C GLN A 255 -27.02 10.48 -0.12
N GLY A 256 -26.42 9.29 -0.19
CA GLY A 256 -27.05 8.09 -0.71
C GLY A 256 -28.28 7.65 0.11
N MET A 257 -28.20 7.72 1.45
CA MET A 257 -29.34 7.45 2.32
C MET A 257 -30.47 8.48 2.16
N ILE A 258 -30.14 9.77 1.95
CA ILE A 258 -31.12 10.83 1.68
C ILE A 258 -31.79 10.60 0.32
N GLU A 259 -31.01 10.26 -0.71
CA GLU A 259 -31.54 9.94 -2.04
C GLU A 259 -32.49 8.74 -1.99
N GLU A 260 -32.15 7.70 -1.22
CA GLU A 260 -33.02 6.53 -1.00
C GLU A 260 -34.32 6.90 -0.27
N LEU A 261 -34.27 7.76 0.73
CA LEU A 261 -35.46 8.28 1.42
C LEU A 261 -36.34 9.16 0.51
N LEU A 262 -35.74 10.01 -0.32
CA LEU A 262 -36.48 10.85 -1.28
C LEU A 262 -37.13 10.03 -2.40
N VAL A 263 -36.52 8.92 -2.81
CA VAL A 263 -37.12 7.95 -3.74
C VAL A 263 -38.30 7.23 -3.10
N LEU A 264 -38.22 6.91 -1.81
CA LEU A 264 -39.33 6.29 -1.05
C LEU A 264 -40.49 7.26 -0.73
N GLU A 265 -40.20 8.56 -0.57
CA GLU A 265 -41.20 9.61 -0.35
C GLU A 265 -41.84 10.14 -1.64
N SER A 266 -41.34 9.73 -2.81
CA SER A 266 -41.97 10.05 -4.08
C SER A 266 -43.31 9.31 -4.17
N PRO A 267 -44.47 10.01 -4.12
CA PRO A 267 -45.76 9.33 -4.16
C PRO A 267 -45.88 8.58 -5.48
N SER A 268 -46.16 7.28 -5.39
CA SER A 268 -46.52 6.44 -6.54
C SER A 268 -47.55 7.18 -7.39
N VAL A 269 -47.16 7.61 -8.58
CA VAL A 269 -48.06 8.14 -9.61
C VAL A 269 -48.81 6.96 -10.24
N GLU A 270 -49.55 6.25 -9.41
CA GLU A 270 -50.48 5.19 -9.79
C GLU A 270 -51.66 5.27 -8.83
N ASN A 271 -52.53 6.28 -9.02
CA ASN A 271 -53.95 6.26 -8.60
C ASN A 271 -54.71 7.54 -9.05
N ALA A 272 -54.51 7.97 -10.30
CA ALA A 272 -55.27 9.10 -10.87
C ALA A 272 -55.91 8.75 -12.22
N THR A 273 -56.54 7.57 -12.33
CA THR A 273 -57.28 7.17 -13.55
C THR A 273 -58.64 6.49 -13.30
N TRP A 274 -59.22 6.58 -12.09
CA TRP A 274 -60.48 5.86 -11.78
C TRP A 274 -61.75 6.71 -11.51
N ALA A 275 -61.72 8.04 -11.33
CA ALA A 275 -62.94 8.73 -10.82
C ALA A 275 -63.40 9.99 -11.58
N THR A 276 -63.43 9.96 -12.92
CA THR A 276 -64.09 11.02 -13.73
C THR A 276 -65.13 10.50 -14.74
N ARG A 277 -65.82 9.40 -14.41
CA ARG A 277 -67.04 8.98 -15.13
C ARG A 277 -68.19 8.63 -14.18
N SER A 278 -68.76 9.63 -13.54
CA SER A 278 -70.13 9.53 -13.00
C SER A 278 -70.81 10.90 -12.93
N SER A 279 -71.06 11.52 -14.08
CA SER A 279 -72.09 12.55 -14.23
C SER A 279 -73.24 11.99 -15.06
N GLY A 280 -74.07 11.17 -14.38
CA GLY A 280 -75.33 10.67 -14.91
C GLY A 280 -76.41 11.75 -14.86
N VAL A 281 -76.98 12.02 -16.03
CA VAL A 281 -78.10 12.92 -16.34
C VAL A 281 -79.36 12.59 -15.52
N PRO A 282 -80.15 13.58 -15.05
CA PRO A 282 -81.44 13.33 -14.42
C PRO A 282 -82.53 13.07 -15.48
N ARG A 283 -83.23 11.93 -15.40
CA ARG A 283 -84.47 11.67 -16.15
C ARG A 283 -85.69 11.96 -15.27
N THR A 284 -86.49 12.91 -15.73
CA THR A 284 -87.83 13.23 -15.25
C THR A 284 -88.88 12.24 -15.79
N ARG A 285 -89.98 12.13 -15.04
CA ARG A 285 -91.15 11.23 -15.18
C ARG A 285 -91.91 11.30 -16.51
N GLY A 286 -92.55 10.18 -16.86
CA GLY A 286 -93.68 10.11 -17.80
C GLY A 286 -94.48 8.81 -17.61
N SER A 287 -95.76 8.98 -17.34
CA SER A 287 -96.85 8.03 -17.03
C SER A 287 -97.24 7.05 -18.15
N PHE A 288 -97.62 5.82 -17.78
CA PHE A 288 -98.96 5.20 -17.87
C PHE A 288 -98.91 3.78 -17.29
#